data_AF-A0A4V2AVG7-F1
#
_entry.id   AF-A0A4V2AVG7-F1
#
_cell.length_a   1.000
_cell.length_b   1.000
_cell.length_c   1.000
_cell.angle_alpha   90.00
_cell.angle_beta   90.00
_cell.angle_gamma   90.00
#
_symmetry.space_group_name_H-M   'P 1'
#
loop_
_entity.id
_entity.type
_entity.pdbx_description
1 polymer ?
#
loop_
_entity_poly.entity_id
_entity_poly.type
_entity_poly.pdbx_seq_one_letter_code
_entity_poly.pdbx_strand_id
1 'polypeptide(L)'
;NYTPYYGFSLSNEGRRTAIFIIRRHRLWEFFLSQKLGFSWEEVHHLAEDLEHVSSKKLIDRLDEYLGFPSYDPHGDPIPDSKGKMAARNNLPLVELPKNKQAEVCQVTNQSAEMLELLKHKNIGIGTRVEVKKHFPFDQSLELKIKTKTVTISEQLAKNIFVTYE
;
A
#
# COMPACT_ATOMS: atom_id res chain seq x y z
N ASN A 1 -8.39 2.89 25.23
CA ASN A 1 -7.69 2.95 26.53
C ASN A 1 -6.74 4.12 26.49
N TYR A 2 -6.95 5.13 27.31
CA TYR A 2 -6.05 6.28 27.42
C TYR A 2 -5.36 6.25 28.78
N THR A 3 -4.06 6.51 28.78
CA THR A 3 -3.27 6.66 30.00
C THR A 3 -2.56 8.00 29.92
N PRO A 4 -2.79 8.95 30.86
CA PRO A 4 -2.09 10.23 30.87
C PRO A 4 -0.59 10.04 30.72
N TYR A 5 0.06 10.85 29.89
CA TYR A 5 1.50 10.80 29.58
C TYR A 5 1.99 9.57 28.79
N TYR A 6 1.15 8.55 28.54
CA TYR A 6 1.51 7.35 27.78
C TYR A 6 0.68 7.18 26.49
N GLY A 7 -0.21 8.12 26.18
CA GLY A 7 -1.02 8.13 24.97
C GLY A 7 -2.25 7.23 25.05
N PHE A 8 -2.74 6.79 23.90
CA PHE A 8 -3.93 5.95 23.78
C PHE A 8 -3.66 4.69 22.96
N SER A 9 -4.44 3.65 23.23
CA SER A 9 -4.51 2.43 22.43
C SER A 9 -5.95 2.05 22.15
N LEU A 10 -6.18 1.41 21.02
CA LEU A 10 -7.49 0.85 20.68
C LEU A 10 -7.83 -0.30 21.63
N SER A 11 -9.07 -0.30 22.11
CA SER A 11 -9.66 -1.46 22.78
C SER A 11 -9.83 -2.62 21.79
N ASN A 12 -10.15 -3.82 22.27
CA ASN A 12 -10.42 -4.96 21.38
C ASN A 12 -11.57 -4.68 20.40
N GLU A 13 -12.61 -4.00 20.87
CA GLU A 13 -13.71 -3.54 20.02
C GLU A 13 -13.25 -2.47 19.03
N GLY A 14 -12.48 -1.47 19.49
CA GLY A 14 -11.93 -0.43 18.62
C GLY A 14 -11.03 -0.99 17.51
N ARG A 15 -10.24 -2.02 17.81
CA ARG A 15 -9.42 -2.74 16.81
C ARG A 15 -10.30 -3.43 15.76
N ARG A 16 -11.37 -4.12 16.19
CA ARG A 16 -12.31 -4.76 15.26
C ARG A 16 -12.97 -3.72 14.35
N THR A 17 -13.45 -2.62 14.91
CA THR A 17 -14.05 -1.52 14.13
C THR A 17 -13.06 -0.92 13.14
N ALA A 18 -11.82 -0.66 13.57
CA ALA A 18 -10.77 -0.13 12.72
C ALA A 18 -10.47 -1.06 11.52
N ILE A 19 -10.41 -2.38 11.75
CA ILE A 19 -10.20 -3.35 10.68
C ILE A 19 -11.34 -3.30 9.64
N PHE A 20 -12.59 -3.14 10.08
CA PHE A 20 -13.72 -3.04 9.14
C PHE A 20 -13.79 -1.67 8.44
N ILE A 21 -13.29 -0.60 9.03
CA ILE A 21 -13.07 0.68 8.32
C ILE A 21 -12.05 0.46 7.19
N ILE A 22 -10.88 -0.11 7.51
CA ILE A 22 -9.83 -0.41 6.53
C ILE A 22 -10.34 -1.32 5.41
N ARG A 23 -11.13 -2.36 5.74
CA ARG A 23 -11.74 -3.25 4.74
C ARG A 23 -12.63 -2.48 3.77
N ARG A 24 -13.46 -1.55 4.26
CA ARG A 24 -14.35 -0.75 3.41
C ARG A 24 -13.55 0.18 2.51
N HIS A 25 -12.61 0.92 3.09
CA HIS A 25 -11.72 1.81 2.35
C HIS A 25 -11.08 1.10 1.16
N ARG A 26 -10.39 -0.01 1.42
CA ARG A 26 -9.63 -0.75 0.41
C ARG A 26 -10.50 -1.42 -0.65
N LEU A 27 -11.71 -1.88 -0.28
CA LEU A 27 -12.68 -2.39 -1.26
C LEU A 27 -13.19 -1.27 -2.17
N TRP A 28 -13.41 -0.06 -1.63
CA TRP A 28 -13.77 1.09 -2.44
C TRP A 28 -12.64 1.52 -3.36
N GLU A 29 -11.40 1.63 -2.88
CA GLU A 29 -10.25 1.92 -3.73
C GLU A 29 -10.12 0.91 -4.88
N PHE A 30 -10.25 -0.39 -4.57
CA PHE A 30 -10.22 -1.45 -5.58
C PHE A 30 -11.35 -1.29 -6.60
N PHE A 31 -12.58 -1.03 -6.15
CA PHE A 31 -13.71 -0.83 -7.04
C PHE A 31 -13.53 0.40 -7.95
N LEU A 32 -13.17 1.54 -7.37
CA LEU A 32 -12.98 2.79 -8.08
C LEU A 32 -11.88 2.65 -9.14
N SER A 33 -10.75 2.01 -8.79
CA SER A 33 -9.67 1.76 -9.73
C SER A 33 -10.07 0.75 -10.82
N GLN A 34 -10.51 -0.45 -10.42
CA GLN A 34 -10.66 -1.57 -11.36
C GLN A 34 -11.94 -1.51 -12.20
N LYS A 35 -13.00 -0.87 -11.71
CA LYS A 35 -14.30 -0.85 -12.38
C LYS A 35 -14.64 0.51 -12.97
N LEU A 36 -14.18 1.60 -12.36
CA LEU A 36 -14.44 2.95 -12.86
C LEU A 36 -13.22 3.62 -13.51
N GLY A 37 -12.03 3.02 -13.39
CA GLY A 37 -10.83 3.50 -14.07
C GLY A 37 -10.19 4.73 -13.44
N PHE A 38 -10.51 5.04 -12.17
CA PHE A 38 -9.84 6.11 -11.44
C PHE A 38 -8.36 5.81 -11.25
N SER A 39 -7.56 6.86 -11.27
CA SER A 39 -6.13 6.72 -11.06
C SER A 39 -5.81 6.41 -9.61
N TRP A 40 -4.60 5.90 -9.40
CA TRP A 40 -4.10 5.54 -8.08
C TRP A 40 -4.00 6.73 -7.13
N GLU A 41 -3.91 7.96 -7.66
CA GLU A 41 -3.91 9.20 -6.88
C GLU A 41 -5.32 9.67 -6.50
N GLU A 42 -6.34 9.33 -7.30
CA GLU A 42 -7.72 9.79 -7.12
C GLU A 42 -8.52 8.90 -6.16
N VAL A 43 -8.21 7.60 -6.13
CA VAL A 43 -9.02 6.63 -5.38
C VAL A 43 -9.05 6.86 -3.88
N HIS A 44 -7.96 7.36 -3.28
CA HIS A 44 -7.86 7.49 -1.83
C HIS A 44 -8.92 8.46 -1.27
N HIS A 45 -9.01 9.67 -1.82
CA HIS A 45 -9.97 10.68 -1.37
C HIS A 45 -11.43 10.24 -1.60
N LEU A 46 -11.70 9.62 -2.74
CA LEU A 46 -13.03 9.10 -3.04
C LEU A 46 -13.42 7.92 -2.13
N ALA A 47 -12.46 7.06 -1.79
CA ALA A 47 -12.68 5.95 -0.87
C ALA A 47 -12.89 6.44 0.57
N GLU A 48 -12.23 7.52 1.00
CA GLU A 48 -12.43 8.18 2.30
C GLU A 48 -13.87 8.71 2.45
N ASP A 49 -14.46 9.27 1.39
CA ASP A 49 -15.88 9.66 1.44
C ASP A 49 -16.82 8.45 1.57
N LEU A 50 -16.49 7.34 0.88
CA LEU A 50 -17.34 6.16 0.77
C LEU A 50 -17.17 5.18 1.95
N GLU A 51 -16.04 5.18 2.65
CA GLU A 51 -15.75 4.23 3.72
C GLU A 51 -16.70 4.39 4.90
N HIS A 52 -17.31 5.57 5.07
CA HIS A 52 -18.28 5.82 6.14
C HIS A 52 -19.58 5.03 5.96
N VAL A 53 -19.88 4.54 4.75
CA VAL A 53 -21.03 3.67 4.48
C VAL A 53 -20.85 2.33 5.23
N SER A 54 -21.63 2.11 6.28
CA SER A 54 -21.44 1.02 7.25
C SER A 54 -22.31 -0.21 7.04
N SER A 55 -23.07 -0.26 5.95
CA SER A 55 -23.90 -1.41 5.63
C SER A 55 -23.05 -2.65 5.33
N LYS A 56 -22.95 -3.55 6.31
CA LYS A 56 -22.23 -4.83 6.15
C LYS A 56 -22.69 -5.61 4.92
N LYS A 57 -24.01 -5.64 4.66
CA LYS A 57 -24.59 -6.33 3.50
C LYS A 57 -24.10 -5.74 2.18
N LEU A 58 -23.97 -4.41 2.08
CA LEU A 58 -23.46 -3.75 0.88
C LEU A 58 -21.99 -4.12 0.65
N ILE A 59 -21.17 -4.03 1.69
CA ILE A 59 -19.73 -4.29 1.61
C ILE A 59 -19.44 -5.76 1.29
N ASP A 60 -20.19 -6.70 1.90
CA ASP A 60 -20.05 -8.12 1.58
C ASP A 60 -20.43 -8.42 0.11
N ARG A 61 -21.47 -7.74 -0.42
CA ARG A 61 -21.84 -7.86 -1.85
C ARG A 61 -20.84 -7.19 -2.78
N LEU A 62 -20.22 -6.09 -2.36
CA LEU A 62 -19.15 -5.43 -3.11
C LEU A 62 -17.93 -6.35 -3.21
N ASP A 63 -17.50 -6.93 -2.09
CA ASP A 63 -16.38 -7.89 -2.05
C ASP A 63 -16.61 -9.09 -2.98
N GLU A 64 -17.82 -9.67 -2.92
CA GLU A 64 -18.24 -10.76 -3.82
C GLU A 64 -18.24 -10.31 -5.30
N TYR A 65 -18.81 -9.14 -5.61
CA TYR A 65 -18.83 -8.59 -6.97
C TYR A 65 -17.43 -8.35 -7.54
N LEU A 66 -16.48 -7.97 -6.67
CA LEU A 66 -15.08 -7.76 -7.03
C LEU A 66 -14.28 -9.06 -7.18
N GLY A 67 -14.87 -10.21 -6.83
CA GLY A 67 -14.20 -11.51 -6.91
C GLY A 67 -13.26 -11.80 -5.74
N PHE A 68 -13.54 -11.23 -4.56
CA PHE A 68 -12.75 -11.39 -3.33
C PHE A 68 -11.28 -10.96 -3.49
N PRO A 69 -11.00 -9.71 -3.87
CA PRO A 69 -9.63 -9.22 -4.02
C PRO A 69 -8.86 -9.31 -2.70
N SER A 70 -7.61 -9.76 -2.77
CA SER A 70 -6.74 -9.89 -1.59
C SER A 70 -5.95 -8.61 -1.29
N TYR A 71 -5.81 -7.72 -2.26
CA TYR A 71 -5.02 -6.49 -2.17
C TYR A 71 -5.75 -5.35 -2.85
N ASP A 72 -5.60 -4.14 -2.33
CA ASP A 72 -6.07 -2.92 -2.97
C ASP A 72 -5.15 -2.52 -4.14
N PRO A 73 -5.46 -1.45 -4.89
CA PRO A 73 -4.59 -0.95 -5.95
C PRO A 73 -3.19 -0.59 -5.44
N HIS A 74 -3.05 -0.28 -4.14
CA HIS A 74 -1.79 0.07 -3.51
C HIS A 74 -0.94 -1.10 -3.04
N GLY A 75 -1.46 -2.32 -3.16
CA GLY A 75 -0.81 -3.53 -2.69
C GLY A 75 -0.95 -3.77 -1.19
N ASP A 76 -1.77 -2.97 -0.50
CA ASP A 76 -2.10 -3.24 0.89
C ASP A 76 -3.13 -4.39 0.98
N PRO A 77 -3.03 -5.26 2.00
CA PRO A 77 -3.93 -6.39 2.13
C PRO A 77 -5.36 -5.94 2.46
N ILE A 78 -6.34 -6.51 1.78
CA ILE A 78 -7.76 -6.32 2.12
C ILE A 78 -8.11 -7.30 3.25
N PRO A 79 -8.54 -6.84 4.44
CA PRO A 79 -9.04 -7.75 5.48
C PRO A 79 -10.23 -8.56 4.95
N ASP A 80 -10.33 -9.84 5.30
CA ASP A 80 -11.50 -10.65 4.99
C ASP A 80 -12.73 -10.26 5.84
N SER A 81 -13.88 -10.90 5.61
CA SER A 81 -15.11 -10.65 6.38
C SER A 81 -15.02 -10.98 7.87
N LYS A 82 -13.96 -11.67 8.30
CA LYS A 82 -13.62 -11.97 9.70
C LYS A 82 -12.54 -11.03 10.25
N GLY A 83 -12.05 -10.09 9.44
CA GLY A 83 -11.01 -9.13 9.80
C GLY A 83 -9.59 -9.70 9.77
N LYS A 84 -9.36 -10.82 9.09
CA LYS A 84 -8.03 -11.40 8.92
C LYS A 84 -7.33 -10.77 7.73
N MET A 85 -6.10 -10.30 7.94
CA MET A 85 -5.22 -9.80 6.88
C MET A 85 -4.46 -10.96 6.23
N ALA A 86 -4.32 -10.92 4.90
CA ALA A 86 -3.37 -11.79 4.21
C ALA A 86 -1.94 -11.41 4.62
N ALA A 87 -1.14 -12.41 5.00
CA ALA A 87 0.29 -12.21 5.18
C ALA A 87 0.96 -12.20 3.81
N ARG A 88 1.82 -11.21 3.57
CA ARG A 88 2.72 -11.18 2.41
C ARG A 88 4.14 -11.09 2.94
N ASN A 89 5.01 -11.96 2.45
CA ASN A 89 6.44 -11.86 2.72
C ASN A 89 7.03 -10.80 1.80
N ASN A 90 7.13 -9.57 2.29
CA ASN A 90 7.78 -8.47 1.61
C ASN A 90 8.80 -7.80 2.55
N LEU A 91 9.69 -7.01 1.97
CA LEU A 91 10.61 -6.16 2.71
C LEU A 91 10.58 -4.74 2.19
N PRO A 92 10.95 -3.76 3.01
CA PRO A 92 11.25 -2.41 2.53
C PRO A 92 12.35 -2.45 1.47
N LEU A 93 12.21 -1.65 0.41
CA LEU A 93 13.18 -1.59 -0.68
C LEU A 93 14.58 -1.18 -0.21
N VAL A 94 14.66 -0.42 0.88
CA VAL A 94 15.93 -0.04 1.52
C VAL A 94 16.72 -1.22 2.09
N GLU A 95 16.04 -2.32 2.45
CA GLU A 95 16.68 -3.52 2.97
C GLU A 95 17.10 -4.50 1.86
N LEU A 96 16.74 -4.22 0.60
CA LEU A 96 17.04 -5.12 -0.51
C LEU A 96 18.56 -5.17 -0.79
N PRO A 97 19.17 -6.38 -0.80
CA PRO A 97 20.59 -6.53 -1.09
C PRO A 97 20.96 -6.05 -2.49
N LYS A 98 22.21 -5.62 -2.64
CA LYS A 98 22.79 -5.22 -3.94
C LYS A 98 22.69 -6.36 -4.97
N ASN A 99 22.42 -6.00 -6.22
CA ASN A 99 22.29 -6.90 -7.38
C ASN A 99 21.16 -7.94 -7.26
N LYS A 100 20.19 -7.75 -6.35
CA LYS A 100 18.96 -8.53 -6.32
C LYS A 100 17.87 -7.82 -7.11
N GLN A 101 17.12 -8.62 -7.87
CA GLN A 101 15.91 -8.19 -8.55
C GLN A 101 14.73 -8.41 -7.62
N ALA A 102 13.83 -7.44 -7.58
CA ALA A 102 12.60 -7.53 -6.81
C ALA A 102 11.46 -6.84 -7.55
N GLU A 103 10.24 -7.15 -7.17
CA GLU A 103 9.02 -6.57 -7.71
C GLU A 103 8.34 -5.71 -6.64
N VAL A 104 7.98 -4.48 -7.01
CA VAL A 104 7.24 -3.58 -6.13
C VAL A 104 5.86 -4.16 -5.88
N CYS A 105 5.56 -4.47 -4.63
CA CYS A 105 4.34 -5.17 -4.26
C CYS A 105 3.38 -4.30 -3.44
N GLN A 106 3.88 -3.26 -2.75
CA GLN A 106 3.09 -2.42 -1.86
C GLN A 106 3.74 -1.04 -1.68
N VAL A 107 2.92 0.00 -1.52
CA VAL A 107 3.34 1.36 -1.16
C VAL A 107 2.52 1.84 0.03
N THR A 108 3.18 2.19 1.15
CA THR A 108 2.51 2.47 2.43
C THR A 108 2.13 3.93 2.65
N ASN A 109 2.77 4.86 1.95
CA ASN A 109 2.43 6.28 2.02
C ASN A 109 1.64 6.66 0.76
N GLN A 110 0.35 6.94 0.96
CA GLN A 110 -0.61 7.27 -0.10
C GLN A 110 -0.80 8.79 -0.27
N SER A 111 0.09 9.63 0.27
CA SER A 111 -0.02 11.08 0.08
C SER A 111 0.12 11.44 -1.41
N ALA A 112 -0.60 12.48 -1.83
CA ALA A 112 -0.60 12.91 -3.23
C ALA A 112 0.81 13.22 -3.74
N GLU A 113 1.65 13.87 -2.93
CA GLU A 113 3.03 14.23 -3.28
C GLU A 113 3.92 12.99 -3.46
N MET A 114 3.72 11.96 -2.64
CA MET A 114 4.43 10.70 -2.72
C MET A 114 4.07 9.94 -3.99
N LEU A 115 2.76 9.84 -4.29
CA LEU A 115 2.28 9.15 -5.49
C LEU A 115 2.71 9.88 -6.77
N GLU A 116 2.68 11.22 -6.78
CA GLU A 116 3.20 12.02 -7.89
C GLU A 116 4.70 11.77 -8.13
N LEU A 117 5.49 11.69 -7.07
CA LEU A 117 6.92 11.39 -7.16
C LEU A 117 7.18 10.00 -7.74
N LEU A 118 6.40 8.99 -7.32
CA LEU A 118 6.49 7.62 -7.85
C LEU A 118 6.15 7.57 -9.34
N LYS A 119 5.09 8.28 -9.75
CA LYS A 119 4.68 8.43 -11.15
C LYS A 119 5.80 9.04 -12.00
N HIS A 120 6.40 10.14 -11.54
CA HIS A 120 7.52 10.78 -12.24
C HIS A 120 8.72 9.84 -12.39
N LYS A 121 8.98 8.99 -11.38
CA LYS A 121 10.03 7.97 -11.42
C LYS A 121 9.64 6.68 -12.16
N ASN A 122 8.41 6.58 -12.67
CA ASN A 122 7.84 5.39 -13.32
C ASN A 122 7.88 4.13 -12.43
N ILE A 123 7.62 4.32 -11.13
CA ILE A 123 7.51 3.24 -10.15
C ILE A 123 6.03 3.05 -9.83
N GLY A 124 5.53 1.83 -9.95
CA GLY A 124 4.18 1.45 -9.58
C GLY A 124 4.16 0.01 -9.08
N ILE A 125 2.99 -0.47 -8.67
CA ILE A 125 2.81 -1.88 -8.30
C ILE A 125 3.11 -2.77 -9.51
N GLY A 126 3.88 -3.83 -9.28
CA GLY A 126 4.39 -4.74 -10.32
C GLY A 126 5.66 -4.25 -11.03
N THR A 127 6.17 -3.06 -10.72
CA THR A 127 7.43 -2.59 -11.32
C THR A 127 8.60 -3.43 -10.81
N ARG A 128 9.36 -4.02 -11.75
CA ARG A 128 10.61 -4.72 -11.45
C ARG A 128 11.75 -3.72 -11.25
N VAL A 129 12.45 -3.87 -10.13
CA VAL A 129 13.58 -3.03 -9.72
C VAL A 129 14.78 -3.88 -9.38
N GLU A 130 15.97 -3.37 -9.68
CA GLU A 130 17.24 -4.01 -9.28
C GLU A 130 18.12 -2.96 -8.59
N VAL A 131 18.60 -3.26 -7.38
CA VAL A 131 19.47 -2.34 -6.65
C VAL A 131 20.90 -2.44 -7.18
N LYS A 132 21.40 -1.37 -7.79
CA LYS A 132 22.79 -1.29 -8.29
C LYS A 132 23.74 -0.79 -7.23
N LYS A 133 23.35 0.24 -6.50
CA LYS A 133 24.21 0.89 -5.52
C LYS A 133 23.42 1.37 -4.31
N HIS A 134 24.07 1.25 -3.16
CA HIS A 134 23.67 1.92 -1.93
C HIS A 134 24.69 3.02 -1.68
N PHE A 135 24.22 4.25 -1.48
CA PHE A 135 25.05 5.39 -1.12
C PHE A 135 25.05 5.52 0.41
N PRO A 136 26.17 5.26 1.09
CA PRO A 136 26.20 5.22 2.56
C PRO A 136 26.08 6.62 3.22
N PHE A 137 26.30 7.70 2.47
CA PHE A 137 26.28 9.06 3.01
C PHE A 137 24.87 9.53 3.39
N ASP A 138 23.90 9.32 2.49
CA ASP A 138 22.50 9.74 2.64
C ASP A 138 21.51 8.55 2.60
N GLN A 139 22.05 7.33 2.61
CA GLN A 139 21.31 6.07 2.51
C GLN A 139 20.42 5.99 1.25
N SER A 140 20.74 6.75 0.20
CA SER A 140 20.02 6.70 -1.07
C SER A 140 20.37 5.43 -1.86
N LEU A 141 19.48 5.04 -2.74
CA LEU A 141 19.58 3.83 -3.56
C LEU A 141 19.58 4.20 -5.02
N GLU A 142 20.50 3.61 -5.78
CA GLU A 142 20.45 3.61 -7.23
C GLU A 142 19.76 2.33 -7.71
N LEU A 143 18.59 2.51 -8.32
CA LEU A 143 17.79 1.42 -8.88
C LEU A 143 17.91 1.39 -10.39
N LYS A 144 17.98 0.19 -10.95
CA LYS A 144 17.75 -0.04 -12.37
C LYS A 144 16.29 -0.43 -12.57
N ILE A 145 15.57 0.36 -13.36
CA ILE A 145 14.17 0.15 -13.73
C ILE A 145 14.13 0.05 -15.26
N LYS A 146 13.82 -1.14 -15.78
CA LYS A 146 13.89 -1.45 -17.23
C LYS A 146 15.28 -1.11 -17.79
N THR A 147 15.39 -0.02 -18.56
CA THR A 147 16.63 0.49 -19.17
C THR A 147 17.20 1.73 -18.49
N LYS A 148 16.48 2.34 -17.54
CA LYS A 148 16.89 3.58 -16.87
C LYS A 148 17.44 3.28 -15.48
N THR A 149 18.41 4.08 -15.06
CA THR A 149 18.85 4.15 -13.66
C THR A 149 18.18 5.35 -12.99
N VAL A 150 17.64 5.14 -11.80
CA VAL A 150 16.94 6.15 -11.02
C VAL A 150 17.47 6.10 -9.59
N THR A 151 17.88 7.25 -9.08
CA THR A 151 18.23 7.40 -7.66
C THR A 151 16.98 7.73 -6.86
N ILE A 152 16.79 7.03 -5.74
CA ILE A 152 15.73 7.28 -4.76
C ILE A 152 16.33 7.54 -3.39
N SER A 153 15.70 8.43 -2.62
CA SER A 153 16.10 8.72 -1.24
C SER A 153 15.72 7.55 -0.33
N GLU A 154 16.38 7.49 0.84
CA GLU A 154 16.02 6.54 1.91
C GLU A 154 14.54 6.68 2.32
N GLN A 155 14.03 7.91 2.40
CA GLN A 155 12.64 8.19 2.76
C GLN A 155 11.66 7.57 1.76
N LEU A 156 11.95 7.66 0.47
CA LEU A 156 11.14 7.03 -0.57
C LEU A 156 11.25 5.49 -0.50
N ALA A 157 12.46 4.98 -0.32
CA ALA A 157 12.73 3.54 -0.26
C ALA A 157 12.07 2.83 0.94
N LYS A 158 11.93 3.51 2.08
CA LYS A 158 11.25 2.97 3.27
C LYS A 158 9.74 2.75 3.08
N ASN A 159 9.13 3.51 2.17
CA ASN A 159 7.69 3.44 1.92
C ASN A 159 7.32 2.51 0.76
N ILE A 160 8.32 1.92 0.08
CA ILE A 160 8.13 0.98 -1.01
C ILE A 160 8.52 -0.41 -0.52
N PHE A 161 7.60 -1.36 -0.64
CA PHE A 161 7.83 -2.74 -0.26
C PHE A 161 7.93 -3.61 -1.51
N VAL A 162 8.88 -4.55 -1.47
CA VAL A 162 9.18 -5.43 -2.59
C VAL A 162 9.15 -6.90 -2.18
N THR A 163 8.81 -7.74 -3.15
CA THR A 163 8.95 -9.19 -3.09
C THR A 163 10.11 -9.60 -3.99
N TYR A 164 10.97 -10.50 -3.51
CA TYR A 164 12.13 -10.99 -4.25
C TYR A 164 12.21 -12.51 -4.10
N GLU A 165 12.79 -13.18 -5.10
CA GLU A 165 13.12 -14.61 -5.09
C GLU A 165 14.57 -14.86 -4.61
#